data_AF-A0A7J2TZ38-F1
#
_entry.id   AF-A0A7J2TZ38-F1
#
_cell.length_a   1.000
_cell.length_b   1.000
_cell.length_c   1.000
_cell.angle_alpha   90.00
_cell.angle_beta   90.00
_cell.angle_gamma   90.00
#
_symmetry.space_group_name_H-M   'P 1'
#
loop_
_entity.id
_entity.type
_entity.pdbx_description
1 polymer ?
#
loop_
_entity_poly.entity_id
_entity_poly.type
_entity_poly.pdbx_seq_one_letter_code
_entity_poly.pdbx_strand_id
1 'polypeptide(L)'
;MSVVWYLLAHVLYKIHEVDGRGYISVDELSELFLHVLWGRYRVTLYENEEQIKRDLNLLYSFGFVKIRGRSVELVKDRLEKFEKSVVEKDPILTKSTTFWLAYLRKKLDEAIEKYYRENRNKDL
;
A
#
# COMPACT_ATOMS: atom_id res chain seq x y z
N MET A 1 15.24 -6.82 -9.76
CA MET A 1 14.75 -6.03 -8.61
C MET A 1 13.24 -6.16 -8.58
N SER A 2 12.67 -6.56 -7.44
CA SER A 2 11.21 -6.65 -7.28
C SER A 2 10.58 -5.28 -7.48
N VAL A 3 9.56 -5.17 -8.33
CA VAL A 3 8.75 -3.94 -8.55
C VAL A 3 7.73 -3.75 -7.40
N VAL A 4 7.59 -4.76 -6.52
CA VAL A 4 6.46 -4.88 -5.60
C VAL A 4 6.58 -3.97 -4.37
N TRP A 5 7.80 -3.61 -3.92
CA TRP A 5 7.98 -2.68 -2.81
C TRP A 5 7.41 -1.28 -3.09
N TYR A 6 7.36 -0.89 -4.37
CA TYR A 6 6.78 0.36 -4.84
C TYR A 6 5.26 0.38 -4.61
N LEU A 7 4.60 -0.74 -4.92
CA LEU A 7 3.18 -0.94 -4.65
C LEU A 7 2.90 -0.86 -3.15
N LEU A 8 3.73 -1.51 -2.33
CA LEU A 8 3.59 -1.43 -0.87
C LEU A 8 3.74 0.00 -0.35
N ALA A 9 4.72 0.77 -0.82
CA ALA A 9 4.87 2.18 -0.43
C ALA A 9 3.61 3.00 -0.76
N HIS A 10 3.05 2.82 -1.95
CA HIS A 10 1.82 3.50 -2.38
C HIS A 10 0.61 3.08 -1.51
N VAL A 11 0.45 1.77 -1.24
CA VAL A 11 -0.61 1.28 -0.36
C VAL A 11 -0.47 1.88 1.04
N LEU A 12 0.72 1.92 1.62
CA LEU A 12 0.94 2.50 2.95
C LEU A 12 0.62 4.00 2.99
N TYR A 13 0.98 4.74 1.94
CA TYR A 13 0.59 6.14 1.79
C TYR A 13 -0.94 6.28 1.76
N LYS A 14 -1.62 5.48 0.92
CA LYS A 14 -3.07 5.55 0.76
C LYS A 14 -3.82 5.14 2.04
N ILE A 15 -3.33 4.14 2.75
CA ILE A 15 -3.85 3.77 4.08
C ILE A 15 -3.76 4.96 5.02
N HIS A 16 -2.60 5.63 5.08
CA HIS A 16 -2.45 6.80 5.92
C HIS A 16 -3.43 7.92 5.54
N GLU A 17 -3.65 8.18 4.25
CA GLU A 17 -4.61 9.20 3.79
C GLU A 17 -6.06 8.87 4.17
N VAL A 18 -6.48 7.62 3.97
CA VAL A 18 -7.87 7.19 4.19
C VAL A 18 -8.16 6.99 5.67
N ASP A 19 -7.25 6.31 6.35
CA ASP A 19 -7.45 5.84 7.70
C ASP A 19 -6.92 6.82 8.75
N GLY A 20 -6.01 7.72 8.39
CA GLY A 20 -5.44 8.74 9.27
C GLY A 20 -4.46 8.20 10.33
N ARG A 21 -4.44 6.88 10.57
CA ARG A 21 -3.48 6.24 11.47
C ARG A 21 -2.06 6.36 10.89
N GLY A 22 -1.10 6.63 11.78
CA GLY A 22 0.33 6.68 11.47
C GLY A 22 1.03 5.33 11.62
N TYR A 23 0.27 4.24 11.77
CA TYR A 23 0.80 2.90 11.95
C TYR A 23 -0.16 1.85 11.39
N ILE A 24 0.36 0.67 11.10
CA ILE A 24 -0.40 -0.52 10.71
C ILE A 24 0.32 -1.78 11.23
N SER A 25 -0.41 -2.85 11.52
CA SER A 25 0.22 -4.12 11.90
C SER A 25 0.55 -4.97 10.66
N VAL A 26 1.53 -5.86 10.78
CA VAL A 26 1.85 -6.84 9.73
C VAL A 26 0.65 -7.76 9.47
N ASP A 27 -0.11 -8.11 10.50
CA ASP A 27 -1.33 -8.92 10.34
C ASP A 27 -2.41 -8.19 9.52
N GLU A 28 -2.62 -6.90 9.78
CA GLU A 28 -3.55 -6.08 9.02
C GLU A 28 -3.09 -5.89 7.56
N LEU A 29 -1.79 -5.73 7.34
CA LEU A 29 -1.22 -5.72 5.98
C LEU A 29 -1.41 -7.06 5.27
N SER A 30 -1.15 -8.18 5.95
CA SER A 30 -1.37 -9.52 5.38
C SER A 30 -2.84 -9.72 5.01
N GLU A 31 -3.77 -9.33 5.88
CA GLU A 31 -5.21 -9.39 5.60
C GLU A 31 -5.58 -8.54 4.37
N LEU A 32 -5.15 -7.28 4.35
CA LEU A 32 -5.41 -6.37 3.25
C LEU A 32 -4.85 -6.92 1.93
N PHE A 33 -3.58 -7.32 1.89
CA PHE A 33 -2.97 -7.76 0.64
C PHE A 33 -3.50 -9.12 0.18
N LEU A 34 -3.55 -10.12 1.06
CA LEU A 34 -3.79 -11.50 0.66
C LEU A 34 -5.28 -11.82 0.54
N HIS A 35 -6.12 -11.23 1.38
CA HIS A 35 -7.56 -11.51 1.37
C HIS A 35 -8.34 -10.46 0.58
N VAL A 36 -8.04 -9.18 0.76
CA VAL A 36 -8.79 -8.10 0.09
C VAL A 36 -8.24 -7.86 -1.32
N LEU A 37 -7.00 -7.40 -1.44
CA LEU A 37 -6.43 -6.97 -2.70
C LEU A 37 -6.22 -8.14 -3.66
N TRP A 38 -5.78 -9.29 -3.16
CA TRP A 38 -5.67 -10.51 -3.97
C TRP A 38 -7.01 -11.22 -4.09
N GLY A 39 -7.59 -11.67 -2.97
CA GLY A 39 -8.77 -12.53 -2.97
C GLY A 39 -10.01 -11.88 -3.60
N ARG A 40 -10.31 -10.62 -3.26
CA ARG A 40 -11.53 -9.92 -3.71
C ARG A 40 -11.32 -9.10 -4.97
N TYR A 41 -10.18 -8.44 -5.12
CA TYR A 41 -9.95 -7.45 -6.19
C TYR A 41 -8.94 -7.86 -7.26
N ARG A 42 -8.12 -8.89 -7.03
CA ARG A 42 -7.06 -9.36 -7.95
C ARG A 42 -6.10 -8.26 -8.43
N VAL A 43 -5.72 -7.34 -7.54
CA VAL A 43 -4.94 -6.12 -7.86
C VAL A 43 -3.59 -6.02 -7.14
N THR A 44 -3.11 -7.12 -6.58
CA THR A 44 -1.77 -7.19 -5.98
C THR A 44 -0.96 -8.35 -6.57
N LEU A 45 0.36 -8.27 -6.43
CA LEU A 45 1.31 -9.34 -6.78
C LEU A 45 1.86 -10.07 -5.55
N TYR A 46 1.39 -9.69 -4.35
CA TYR A 46 1.76 -10.38 -3.12
C TYR A 46 1.01 -11.72 -2.99
N GLU A 47 1.77 -12.80 -2.82
CA GLU A 47 1.23 -14.16 -2.69
C GLU A 47 1.32 -14.69 -1.25
N ASN A 48 2.18 -14.09 -0.42
CA ASN A 48 2.38 -14.50 0.97
C ASN A 48 2.96 -13.37 1.84
N GLU A 49 2.86 -13.53 3.15
CA GLU A 49 3.36 -12.59 4.16
C GLU A 49 4.89 -12.39 4.09
N GLU A 50 5.66 -13.40 3.67
CA GLU A 50 7.13 -13.30 3.57
C GLU A 50 7.58 -12.28 2.52
N GLN A 51 6.86 -12.17 1.40
CA GLN A 51 7.09 -11.12 0.42
C GLN A 51 6.78 -9.73 1.01
N ILE A 52 5.69 -9.59 1.75
CA ILE A 52 5.31 -8.33 2.42
C ILE A 52 6.40 -7.93 3.43
N LYS A 53 6.86 -8.85 4.27
CA LYS A 53 7.96 -8.60 5.23
C LYS A 53 9.26 -8.19 4.55
N ARG A 54 9.61 -8.86 3.45
CA ARG A 54 10.81 -8.53 2.67
C ARG A 54 10.76 -7.10 2.16
N ASP A 55 9.64 -6.70 1.58
CA ASP A 55 9.46 -5.35 1.05
C ASP A 55 9.32 -4.31 2.16
N LEU A 56 8.71 -4.65 3.31
CA LEU A 56 8.73 -3.80 4.50
C LEU A 56 10.16 -3.53 4.99
N ASN A 57 11.03 -4.53 5.00
CA ASN A 57 12.44 -4.35 5.36
C ASN A 57 13.20 -3.46 4.36
N LEU A 58 12.84 -3.50 3.08
CA LEU A 58 13.36 -2.55 2.08
C LEU A 58 12.84 -1.13 2.35
N LEU A 59 11.55 -0.96 2.62
CA LEU A 59 10.98 0.34 2.96
C LEU A 59 11.58 0.91 4.25
N TYR A 60 11.89 0.06 5.22
CA TYR A 60 12.61 0.43 6.43
C TYR A 60 14.01 0.95 6.11
N SER A 61 14.78 0.27 5.26
CA SER A 61 16.13 0.70 4.89
C SER A 61 16.14 2.02 4.12
N PHE A 62 15.07 2.31 3.37
CA PHE A 62 14.86 3.61 2.72
C PHE A 62 14.30 4.70 3.64
N GLY A 63 13.90 4.35 4.86
CA GLY A 63 13.36 5.27 5.85
C GLY A 63 11.90 5.69 5.60
N PHE A 64 11.14 4.90 4.84
CA PHE A 64 9.70 5.11 4.64
C PHE A 64 8.85 4.62 5.80
N VAL A 65 9.37 3.67 6.57
CA VAL A 65 8.70 3.10 7.73
C VAL A 65 9.68 2.86 8.87
N LYS A 66 9.18 2.71 10.10
CA LYS A 66 9.91 2.09 11.22
C LYS A 66 9.19 0.82 11.62
N ILE A 67 9.94 -0.23 11.93
CA ILE A 67 9.38 -1.53 12.31
C ILE A 67 9.64 -1.76 13.81
N ARG A 68 8.58 -2.03 14.57
CA ARG A 68 8.63 -2.36 16.01
C ARG A 68 7.83 -3.63 16.26
N GLY A 69 8.51 -4.77 16.27
CA GLY A 69 7.85 -6.07 16.33
C GLY A 69 6.95 -6.28 15.12
N ARG A 70 5.64 -6.48 15.36
CA ARG A 70 4.62 -6.59 14.28
C ARG A 70 3.98 -5.24 13.91
N SER A 71 4.37 -4.13 14.54
CA SER A 71 3.87 -2.80 14.22
C SER A 71 4.78 -2.08 13.22
N VAL A 72 4.19 -1.46 12.22
CA VAL A 72 4.84 -0.66 11.18
C VAL A 72 4.38 0.79 11.35
N GLU A 73 5.27 1.65 11.82
CA GLU A 73 5.07 3.10 11.92
C GLU A 73 5.38 3.74 10.56
N LEU A 74 4.46 4.56 10.06
CA LEU A 74 4.53 5.18 8.74
C LEU A 74 5.24 6.53 8.83
N VAL A 75 6.30 6.73 8.03
CA VAL A 75 6.98 8.03 7.94
C VAL A 75 6.28 8.86 6.88
N LYS A 76 5.18 9.53 7.26
CA LYS A 76 4.29 10.27 6.37
C LYS A 76 5.02 11.13 5.34
N ASP A 77 5.86 12.05 5.80
CA ASP A 77 6.53 13.02 4.91
C ASP A 77 7.40 12.34 3.84
N ARG A 78 7.98 11.18 4.17
CA ARG A 78 8.79 10.39 3.23
C ARG A 78 7.90 9.69 2.20
N LEU A 79 6.82 9.07 2.66
CA LEU A 79 5.84 8.41 1.79
C LEU A 79 5.14 9.41 0.86
N GLU A 80 4.71 10.55 1.37
CA GLU A 80 4.08 11.62 0.59
C GLU A 80 5.05 12.22 -0.45
N LYS A 81 6.30 12.47 -0.06
CA LYS A 81 7.31 12.96 -0.99
C LYS A 81 7.58 11.94 -2.09
N PHE A 82 7.63 10.65 -1.75
CA PHE A 82 7.80 9.57 -2.72
C PHE A 82 6.62 9.50 -3.70
N GLU A 83 5.39 9.55 -3.19
CA GLU A 83 4.18 9.57 -4.02
C GLU A 83 4.23 10.72 -5.04
N LYS A 84 4.46 11.94 -4.57
CA LYS A 84 4.50 13.15 -5.43
C LYS A 84 5.68 13.19 -6.41
N SER A 85 6.82 12.63 -6.02
CA SER A 85 8.05 12.73 -6.83
C SER A 85 8.23 11.56 -7.79
N VAL A 86 7.71 10.39 -7.46
CA VAL A 86 7.92 9.17 -8.23
C VAL A 86 6.60 8.68 -8.81
N VAL A 87 5.55 8.51 -8.00
CA VAL A 87 4.30 7.84 -8.42
C VAL A 87 3.46 8.71 -9.33
N GLU A 88 3.23 9.96 -8.93
CA GLU A 88 2.45 10.92 -9.72
C GLU A 88 3.21 11.45 -10.95
N LYS A 89 4.53 11.24 -11.01
CA LYS A 89 5.35 11.66 -12.15
C LYS A 89 5.72 10.52 -13.07
N ASP A 90 5.45 9.26 -12.68
CA ASP A 90 5.74 8.11 -13.52
C ASP A 90 4.79 8.09 -14.71
N PRO A 91 5.30 8.26 -15.95
CA PRO A 91 4.49 8.23 -17.15
C PRO A 91 3.73 6.91 -17.32
N ILE A 92 4.25 5.80 -16.79
CA ILE A 92 3.62 4.48 -16.84
C ILE A 92 2.36 4.44 -15.97
N LEU A 93 2.36 5.16 -14.86
CA LEU A 93 1.24 5.20 -13.90
C LEU A 93 0.27 6.36 -14.16
N THR A 94 0.68 7.36 -14.95
CA THR A 94 -0.10 8.58 -15.20
C THR A 94 -0.58 8.76 -16.63
N LYS A 95 0.03 8.11 -17.63
CA LYS A 95 -0.41 8.21 -19.03
C LYS A 95 -1.41 7.11 -19.40
N SER A 96 -2.49 7.52 -20.04
CA SER A 96 -3.63 6.68 -20.46
C SER A 96 -3.29 5.62 -21.51
N THR A 97 -2.15 5.74 -22.22
CA THR A 97 -1.68 4.74 -23.18
C THR A 97 -1.26 3.42 -22.54
N THR A 98 -1.09 3.40 -21.21
CA THR A 98 -0.85 2.19 -20.42
C THR A 98 -2.02 1.95 -19.47
N PHE A 99 -3.24 1.99 -20.03
CA PHE A 99 -4.55 1.89 -19.37
C PHE A 99 -4.60 0.84 -18.25
N TRP A 100 -3.94 -0.30 -18.44
CA TRP A 100 -3.98 -1.41 -17.49
C TRP A 100 -3.37 -1.08 -16.13
N LEU A 101 -2.26 -0.34 -16.09
CA LEU A 101 -1.59 0.02 -14.82
C LEU A 101 -2.30 1.18 -14.11
N ALA A 102 -2.80 2.16 -14.85
CA ALA A 102 -3.65 3.22 -14.30
C ALA A 102 -4.98 2.65 -13.76
N TYR A 103 -5.56 1.66 -14.45
CA TYR A 103 -6.76 0.95 -14.00
C TYR A 103 -6.49 0.11 -12.75
N LEU A 104 -5.36 -0.61 -12.69
CA LEU A 104 -4.95 -1.35 -11.49
C LEU A 104 -4.79 -0.42 -10.29
N ARG A 105 -4.12 0.72 -10.45
CA ARG A 105 -4.00 1.74 -9.40
C ARG A 105 -5.37 2.20 -8.93
N LYS A 106 -6.26 2.59 -9.85
CA LYS A 106 -7.62 3.01 -9.49
C LYS A 106 -8.36 1.92 -8.70
N LYS A 107 -8.24 0.66 -9.11
CA LYS A 107 -8.89 -0.46 -8.41
C LYS A 107 -8.28 -0.74 -7.04
N LEU A 108 -6.98 -0.56 -6.90
CA LEU A 108 -6.28 -0.62 -5.62
C LEU A 108 -6.80 0.47 -4.66
N ASP A 109 -6.87 1.72 -5.12
CA ASP A 109 -7.38 2.85 -4.34
C ASP A 109 -8.83 2.61 -3.90
N GLU A 110 -9.70 2.22 -4.83
CA GLU A 110 -11.11 1.88 -4.53
C GLU A 110 -11.22 0.75 -3.50
N ALA A 111 -10.36 -0.27 -3.58
CA ALA A 111 -10.36 -1.40 -2.65
C ALA A 111 -9.96 -0.98 -1.23
N ILE A 112 -8.90 -0.18 -1.10
CA ILE A 112 -8.42 0.33 0.19
C ILE A 112 -9.49 1.22 0.82
N GLU A 113 -10.03 2.17 0.07
CA GLU A 113 -11.08 3.09 0.55
C GLU A 113 -12.32 2.33 1.05
N LYS A 114 -12.77 1.32 0.30
CA LYS A 114 -13.93 0.53 0.68
C LYS A 114 -13.65 -0.33 1.92
N TYR A 115 -12.48 -0.97 2.01
CA TYR A 115 -12.09 -1.77 3.17
C TYR A 115 -12.10 -0.96 4.47
N TYR A 116 -11.45 0.21 4.48
CA TYR A 116 -11.40 1.05 5.68
C TYR A 116 -12.74 1.70 6.02
N ARG A 117 -13.58 2.02 5.02
CA ARG A 117 -14.95 2.48 5.26
C ARG A 117 -15.83 1.40 5.89
N GLU A 118 -15.75 0.16 5.41
CA GLU A 118 -16.52 -0.98 5.93
C GLU A 118 -16.11 -1.36 7.35
N ASN A 119 -14.82 -1.29 7.67
CA ASN A 119 -14.34 -1.65 9.01
C ASN A 119 -14.56 -0.55 10.05
N ARG A 120 -14.44 0.75 9.70
CA ARG A 120 -14.82 1.84 10.61
C ARG A 120 -16.27 1.79 11.06
N ASN A 121 -17.17 1.32 10.21
CA ASN A 121 -18.60 1.20 10.53
C ASN A 121 -18.93 -0.01 11.43
N LYS A 122 -17.98 -0.91 11.69
CA LYS A 122 -18.18 -2.06 12.60
C LYS A 122 -17.79 -1.73 14.04
N ASP A 123 -17.04 -0.65 14.25
CA ASP A 123 -16.58 -0.17 15.56
C ASP A 123 -17.48 0.94 16.14
N LEU A 124 -18.63 1.21 15.51
CA LEU A 124 -19.71 2.12 15.95
C LEU A 124 -20.99 1.34 16.24
#